data_AF-A0A6C0JDD1-F1
#
_entry.id   AF-A0A6C0JDD1-F1
#
_cell.length_a   1.000
_cell.length_b   1.000
_cell.length_c   1.000
_cell.angle_alpha   90.00
_cell.angle_beta   90.00
_cell.angle_gamma   90.00
#
_symmetry.space_group_name_H-M   'P 1'
#
loop_
_entity.id
_entity.type
_entity.pdbx_description
1 polymer ?
#
loop_
_entity_poly.entity_id
_entity_poly.type
_entity_poly.pdbx_seq_one_letter_code
_entity_poly.pdbx_strand_id
1 'polypeptide(L)'
;MNRDGPLSLGDIGSAFGDSPSHSLSELYHDNPYYTDAPSSGEISIGDFINTSAGVQYGQVLVTPGVVYTVSFPGEFSDVPCLFFTHVLSSASKTDYPYIESVTTTGFTIKSMGNIAERVHWLAVIPNYPNTNTYGGLNFSCQRKIISNGNSFSVDYGNTSFTSAPVILCNIQNDNCGTGTNAFHIRWDNTSLTTTGVTLLTEYMSQVSSTQPLPASPSTSVGVLAIEQGTGSNPFVKTVISEDIVTHSTSYTLNLGGTYPEVTVIGNCTIDGGDASAVAITGQTSSSVTVTVQEASTRDGSHTDEKVSLIAFGKTCQISGVSGGTATDVTIGSDTYRIHAFTTVGTSTFHITETMDCDVLLVAGGGGGGGVTGNGASGGGGAGGLVFNTFTALQGQQYTINVGNGGTAGGNALVNGGNGGNTTGFGLTAKGGGGGGGSSDGSLLLAGSAGGSGGGGGGGDITPNGAGGASTQPGTNSGVTTDAGFAGGASASPSGDCGGGGGGAGEVGDTFQGYAVGNGYNIQGGDGLNMSSYFTTAFGDNGYFAGGGGAFARNDNIPRAGGLGGGGAGGSSGSVNTGGGGGGRDGGVSAGAGGSGIVLIRYRID
;
A
#
# COMPACT_ATOMS: atom_id res chain seq x y z
N MET A 1 -31.86 -23.25 -45.58
CA MET A 1 -30.80 -22.62 -44.77
C MET A 1 -29.93 -21.81 -45.70
N ASN A 2 -29.97 -20.48 -45.58
CA ASN A 2 -28.97 -19.61 -46.18
C ASN A 2 -27.74 -19.67 -45.27
N ARG A 3 -26.54 -19.93 -45.82
CA ARG A 3 -25.41 -20.39 -45.01
C ARG A 3 -24.74 -19.30 -44.15
N ASP A 4 -25.05 -18.03 -44.40
CA ASP A 4 -24.31 -16.90 -43.83
C ASP A 4 -25.22 -15.82 -43.17
N GLY A 5 -26.33 -16.22 -42.51
CA GLY A 5 -27.16 -15.32 -41.67
C GLY A 5 -27.13 -15.69 -40.18
N PRO A 6 -27.30 -14.74 -39.25
CA PRO A 6 -27.31 -15.03 -37.81
C PRO A 6 -28.54 -15.88 -37.43
N LEU A 7 -28.30 -16.92 -36.63
CA LEU A 7 -29.36 -17.79 -36.10
C LEU A 7 -30.11 -17.07 -34.97
N SER A 8 -31.44 -17.07 -35.01
CA SER A 8 -32.27 -16.57 -33.92
C SER A 8 -32.63 -17.72 -32.95
N LEU A 9 -32.91 -17.41 -31.68
CA LEU A 9 -33.33 -18.43 -30.70
C LEU A 9 -34.62 -19.18 -31.11
N GLY A 10 -35.46 -18.57 -31.97
CA GLY A 10 -36.62 -19.23 -32.55
C GLY A 10 -36.26 -20.36 -33.53
N ASP A 11 -35.09 -20.27 -34.16
CA ASP A 11 -34.55 -21.30 -35.06
C ASP A 11 -33.99 -22.51 -34.28
N ILE A 12 -33.65 -22.32 -33.00
CA ILE A 12 -33.16 -23.38 -32.10
C ILE A 12 -34.33 -24.12 -31.46
N GLY A 13 -35.36 -23.42 -30.98
CA GLY A 13 -36.54 -24.04 -30.37
C GLY A 13 -37.32 -24.94 -31.33
N SER A 14 -37.39 -24.56 -32.61
CA SER A 14 -38.06 -25.35 -33.65
C SER A 14 -37.30 -26.63 -34.04
N ALA A 15 -36.01 -26.75 -33.72
CA ALA A 15 -35.22 -27.96 -33.91
C ALA A 15 -35.42 -29.02 -32.80
N PHE A 16 -35.93 -28.62 -31.63
CA PHE A 16 -36.13 -29.49 -30.47
C PHE A 16 -37.59 -29.78 -30.10
N GLY A 17 -38.56 -29.18 -30.81
CA GLY A 17 -39.96 -29.62 -30.76
C GLY A 17 -40.76 -29.20 -29.51
N ASP A 18 -40.29 -28.23 -28.72
CA ASP A 18 -40.99 -27.79 -27.50
C ASP A 18 -41.78 -26.49 -27.72
N SER A 19 -43.03 -26.48 -27.24
CA SER A 19 -44.09 -25.56 -27.68
C SER A 19 -44.57 -24.47 -26.70
N PRO A 20 -43.96 -24.21 -25.53
CA PRO A 20 -44.19 -22.93 -24.84
C PRO A 20 -42.93 -22.05 -24.82
N SER A 21 -43.10 -20.77 -25.16
CA SER A 21 -42.09 -19.73 -25.03
C SER A 21 -41.92 -19.32 -23.57
N HIS A 22 -40.78 -19.63 -22.95
CA HIS A 22 -40.39 -19.02 -21.68
C HIS A 22 -39.71 -17.67 -21.95
N SER A 23 -40.16 -16.59 -21.28
CA SER A 23 -39.47 -15.30 -21.32
C SER A 23 -38.50 -15.20 -20.15
N LEU A 24 -37.25 -14.79 -20.45
CA LEU A 24 -36.16 -14.66 -19.47
C LEU A 24 -36.47 -13.77 -18.25
N SER A 25 -37.51 -12.93 -18.31
CA SER A 25 -37.91 -12.05 -17.21
C SER A 25 -38.48 -12.77 -15.99
N GLU A 26 -38.96 -14.01 -16.11
CA GLU A 26 -39.58 -14.73 -15.00
C GLU A 26 -38.57 -15.43 -14.07
N LEU A 27 -37.28 -15.46 -14.42
CA LEU A 27 -36.22 -16.07 -13.60
C LEU A 27 -35.41 -15.04 -12.75
N TYR A 28 -35.74 -13.74 -12.83
CA TYR A 28 -34.85 -12.64 -12.40
C TYR A 28 -35.50 -11.55 -11.50
N HIS A 29 -36.56 -11.84 -10.74
CA HIS A 29 -36.99 -10.98 -9.61
C HIS A 29 -36.50 -11.63 -8.31
N ASP A 30 -35.71 -11.04 -7.41
CA ASP A 30 -35.61 -9.64 -6.95
C ASP A 30 -34.15 -9.23 -6.59
N ASN A 31 -33.45 -8.46 -7.44
CA ASN A 31 -32.33 -7.62 -6.97
C ASN A 31 -32.02 -6.45 -7.95
N PRO A 32 -32.21 -5.18 -7.56
CA PRO A 32 -32.15 -4.03 -8.48
C PRO A 32 -30.73 -3.50 -8.83
N TYR A 33 -29.64 -4.27 -8.64
CA TYR A 33 -28.27 -3.75 -8.79
C TYR A 33 -27.28 -4.60 -9.60
N TYR A 34 -27.72 -5.50 -10.49
CA TYR A 34 -26.81 -6.18 -11.43
C TYR A 34 -27.37 -6.20 -12.86
N THR A 35 -26.65 -5.59 -13.81
CA THR A 35 -26.92 -5.65 -15.26
C THR A 35 -25.98 -6.56 -16.05
N ASP A 36 -25.03 -7.26 -15.42
CA ASP A 36 -24.10 -8.13 -16.16
C ASP A 36 -24.18 -9.58 -15.68
N ALA A 37 -24.89 -10.41 -16.44
CA ALA A 37 -24.76 -11.86 -16.39
C ALA A 37 -23.80 -12.31 -17.50
N PRO A 38 -22.67 -12.97 -17.21
CA PRO A 38 -21.84 -13.57 -18.25
C PRO A 38 -22.57 -14.76 -18.85
N SER A 39 -22.86 -14.67 -20.15
CA SER A 39 -23.30 -15.80 -20.96
C SER A 39 -22.12 -16.73 -21.21
N SER A 40 -22.11 -17.88 -20.52
CA SER A 40 -21.29 -19.07 -20.81
C SER A 40 -19.77 -19.01 -20.58
N GLY A 41 -19.26 -20.09 -19.97
CA GLY A 41 -17.92 -20.64 -20.23
C GLY A 41 -16.76 -20.07 -19.43
N GLU A 42 -16.21 -20.91 -18.53
CA GLU A 42 -14.95 -20.76 -17.79
C GLU A 42 -14.87 -19.64 -16.74
N ILE A 43 -14.88 -20.07 -15.47
CA ILE A 43 -14.40 -19.28 -14.34
C ILE A 43 -12.87 -19.20 -14.49
N SER A 44 -12.37 -18.05 -14.95
CA SER A 44 -10.93 -17.77 -14.99
C SER A 44 -10.41 -17.50 -13.56
N ILE A 45 -9.27 -18.12 -13.25
CA ILE A 45 -8.51 -17.96 -12.01
C ILE A 45 -7.98 -16.51 -11.93
N GLY A 46 -8.26 -15.78 -10.85
CA GLY A 46 -7.52 -14.54 -10.55
C GLY A 46 -8.24 -13.53 -9.66
N ASP A 47 -8.21 -13.69 -8.33
CA ASP A 47 -8.62 -12.64 -7.39
C ASP A 47 -7.64 -12.60 -6.19
N PHE A 48 -6.62 -11.71 -6.17
CA PHE A 48 -5.62 -11.68 -5.09
C PHE A 48 -4.87 -10.32 -4.85
N ILE A 49 -4.36 -10.16 -3.59
CA ILE A 49 -3.12 -9.48 -3.05
C ILE A 49 -3.19 -8.02 -2.55
N ASN A 50 -2.68 -7.55 -1.37
CA ASN A 50 -1.92 -8.15 -0.23
C ASN A 50 -0.37 -7.99 -0.16
N THR A 51 0.29 -7.04 -0.84
CA THR A 51 1.78 -6.96 -0.80
C THR A 51 2.41 -6.24 0.41
N SER A 52 1.69 -5.47 1.23
CA SER A 52 2.30 -4.69 2.32
C SER A 52 2.51 -5.47 3.62
N ALA A 53 1.82 -6.60 3.81
CA ALA A 53 1.89 -7.42 5.02
C ALA A 53 2.40 -8.86 4.76
N GLY A 54 2.68 -9.20 3.50
CA GLY A 54 2.98 -10.58 3.12
C GLY A 54 1.78 -11.50 3.28
N VAL A 55 0.56 -11.07 2.92
CA VAL A 55 -0.67 -11.86 3.05
C VAL A 55 -1.41 -11.92 1.72
N GLN A 56 -1.80 -13.09 1.22
CA GLN A 56 -2.62 -13.26 0.02
C GLN A 56 -3.74 -14.27 0.28
N TYR A 57 -4.89 -14.18 -0.35
CA TYR A 57 -6.00 -15.13 -0.16
C TYR A 57 -6.87 -15.18 -1.41
N GLY A 58 -7.61 -16.27 -1.59
CA GLY A 58 -8.58 -16.40 -2.69
C GLY A 58 -9.16 -17.80 -2.80
N GLN A 59 -9.56 -18.19 -4.01
CA GLN A 59 -10.36 -19.39 -4.23
C GLN A 59 -9.84 -20.21 -5.42
N VAL A 60 -10.02 -21.53 -5.38
CA VAL A 60 -9.68 -22.45 -6.47
C VAL A 60 -10.70 -23.59 -6.53
N LEU A 61 -11.11 -24.02 -7.71
CA LEU A 61 -11.92 -25.23 -7.89
C LEU A 61 -11.00 -26.44 -8.04
N VAL A 62 -11.12 -27.42 -7.16
CA VAL A 62 -10.29 -28.63 -7.12
C VAL A 62 -11.16 -29.84 -7.48
N THR A 63 -10.83 -30.51 -8.58
CA THR A 63 -11.45 -31.80 -8.92
C THR A 63 -10.73 -32.98 -8.24
N PRO A 64 -11.45 -34.03 -7.85
CA PRO A 64 -10.87 -35.22 -7.23
C PRO A 64 -9.76 -35.87 -8.04
N GLY A 65 -8.72 -36.34 -7.34
CA GLY A 65 -7.64 -37.12 -7.93
C GLY A 65 -6.66 -36.34 -8.81
N VAL A 66 -6.91 -35.05 -9.08
CA VAL A 66 -6.06 -34.16 -9.87
C VAL A 66 -5.24 -33.27 -8.95
N VAL A 67 -3.95 -33.12 -9.26
CA VAL A 67 -3.07 -32.14 -8.61
C VAL A 67 -3.26 -30.80 -9.32
N TYR A 68 -3.61 -29.76 -8.55
CA TYR A 68 -3.73 -28.39 -9.03
C TYR A 68 -2.56 -27.55 -8.55
N THR A 69 -1.92 -26.83 -9.48
CA THR A 69 -0.95 -25.79 -9.15
C THR A 69 -1.66 -24.45 -9.12
N VAL A 70 -1.60 -23.77 -7.98
CA VAL A 70 -2.18 -22.44 -7.77
C VAL A 70 -1.04 -21.45 -7.66
N SER A 71 -0.99 -20.47 -8.55
CA SER A 71 -0.02 -19.38 -8.48
C SER A 71 -0.50 -18.30 -7.51
N PHE A 72 0.41 -17.86 -6.65
CA PHE A 72 0.27 -16.60 -5.93
C PHE A 72 0.43 -15.45 -6.94
N PRO A 73 -0.45 -14.45 -6.98
CA PRO A 73 -0.29 -13.39 -8.00
C PRO A 73 0.85 -12.40 -7.77
N GLY A 74 1.62 -12.61 -6.72
CA GLY A 74 2.75 -11.81 -6.31
C GLY A 74 3.68 -12.73 -5.56
N GLU A 75 4.96 -12.60 -5.83
CA GLU A 75 5.96 -13.43 -5.19
C GLU A 75 6.14 -13.01 -3.74
N PHE A 76 6.06 -13.96 -2.82
CA PHE A 76 6.40 -13.74 -1.42
C PHE A 76 7.91 -13.70 -1.22
N SER A 77 8.40 -12.87 -0.29
CA SER A 77 9.83 -12.79 0.02
C SER A 77 10.40 -14.05 0.70
N ASP A 78 9.53 -14.90 1.23
CA ASP A 78 9.84 -16.21 1.81
C ASP A 78 8.62 -17.12 1.63
N VAL A 79 8.78 -18.43 1.80
CA VAL A 79 7.69 -19.40 1.63
C VAL A 79 6.60 -19.16 2.70
N PRO A 80 5.37 -18.82 2.31
CA PRO A 80 4.29 -18.48 3.24
C PRO A 80 3.76 -19.70 4.01
N CYS A 81 3.05 -19.43 5.11
CA CYS A 81 2.10 -20.36 5.71
C CYS A 81 0.79 -20.29 4.92
N LEU A 82 0.36 -21.41 4.37
CA LEU A 82 -0.88 -21.58 3.62
C LEU A 82 -1.95 -22.25 4.50
N PHE A 83 -3.13 -21.64 4.53
CA PHE A 83 -4.33 -22.11 5.23
C PHE A 83 -5.44 -22.26 4.20
N PHE A 84 -6.32 -23.24 4.37
CA PHE A 84 -7.41 -23.49 3.43
C PHE A 84 -8.64 -24.11 4.08
N THR A 85 -9.78 -23.97 3.41
CA THR A 85 -11.07 -24.57 3.77
C THR A 85 -11.85 -24.91 2.51
N HIS A 86 -12.47 -26.08 2.46
CA HIS A 86 -13.36 -26.46 1.36
C HIS A 86 -14.80 -25.98 1.56
N VAL A 87 -15.45 -25.70 0.44
CA VAL A 87 -16.86 -25.34 0.31
C VAL A 87 -17.56 -26.50 -0.37
N LEU A 88 -18.41 -27.18 0.38
CA LEU A 88 -19.15 -28.35 -0.06
C LEU A 88 -20.42 -27.92 -0.81
N SER A 89 -20.64 -28.51 -1.97
CA SER A 89 -21.88 -28.38 -2.74
C SER A 89 -22.95 -29.41 -2.34
N SER A 90 -22.60 -30.40 -1.52
CA SER A 90 -23.51 -31.41 -1.00
C SER A 90 -23.01 -31.92 0.37
N ALA A 91 -23.88 -32.57 1.14
CA ALA A 91 -23.57 -33.08 2.49
C ALA A 91 -22.57 -34.26 2.54
N SER A 92 -21.78 -34.50 1.47
CA SER A 92 -20.76 -35.55 1.43
C SER A 92 -19.58 -35.19 2.33
N LYS A 93 -19.36 -35.95 3.40
CA LYS A 93 -18.37 -35.70 4.46
C LYS A 93 -17.06 -36.50 4.28
N THR A 94 -16.71 -36.82 3.05
CA THR A 94 -15.61 -37.76 2.73
C THR A 94 -14.48 -37.14 1.91
N ASP A 95 -14.56 -35.85 1.63
CA ASP A 95 -13.77 -35.20 0.59
C ASP A 95 -12.76 -34.25 1.27
N TYR A 96 -11.49 -34.65 1.31
CA TYR A 96 -10.45 -33.93 2.06
C TYR A 96 -9.38 -33.38 1.10
N PRO A 97 -9.26 -32.05 0.95
CA PRO A 97 -8.13 -31.44 0.27
C PRO A 97 -6.88 -31.50 1.13
N TYR A 98 -5.71 -31.67 0.50
CA TYR A 98 -4.42 -31.57 1.16
C TYR A 98 -3.41 -30.83 0.28
N ILE A 99 -2.46 -30.16 0.94
CA ILE A 99 -1.37 -29.42 0.28
C ILE A 99 -0.22 -30.40 0.01
N GLU A 100 0.25 -30.45 -1.23
CA GLU A 100 1.44 -31.23 -1.61
C GLU A 100 2.72 -30.40 -1.46
N SER A 101 2.68 -29.12 -1.81
CA SER A 101 3.83 -28.21 -1.68
C SER A 101 3.41 -26.74 -1.61
N VAL A 102 4.26 -25.90 -1.00
CA VAL A 102 4.15 -24.44 -1.00
C VAL A 102 5.52 -23.85 -1.36
N THR A 103 5.55 -22.89 -2.28
CA THR A 103 6.72 -22.13 -2.73
C THR A 103 6.49 -20.63 -2.52
N THR A 104 7.44 -19.77 -2.91
CA THR A 104 7.24 -18.31 -2.87
C THR A 104 6.26 -17.80 -3.92
N THR A 105 5.99 -18.60 -4.95
CA THR A 105 5.19 -18.21 -6.13
C THR A 105 3.88 -18.97 -6.26
N GLY A 106 3.64 -19.98 -5.42
CA GLY A 106 2.39 -20.73 -5.45
C GLY A 106 2.39 -21.94 -4.52
N PHE A 107 1.40 -22.81 -4.73
CA PHE A 107 1.26 -24.07 -4.01
C PHE A 107 0.60 -25.13 -4.89
N THR A 108 0.71 -26.39 -4.48
CA THR A 108 0.00 -27.50 -5.09
C THR A 108 -1.00 -28.11 -4.11
N ILE A 109 -2.23 -28.36 -4.58
CA ILE A 109 -3.33 -28.90 -3.79
C ILE A 109 -4.02 -30.04 -4.53
N LYS A 110 -4.50 -31.04 -3.79
CA LYS A 110 -5.25 -32.17 -4.33
C LYS A 110 -6.39 -32.56 -3.40
N SER A 111 -7.54 -32.94 -3.96
CA SER A 111 -8.68 -33.47 -3.20
C SER A 111 -8.78 -34.99 -3.32
N MET A 112 -9.03 -35.65 -2.19
CA MET A 112 -9.27 -37.10 -2.10
C MET A 112 -10.75 -37.50 -2.26
N GLY A 113 -11.60 -36.53 -2.56
CA GLY A 113 -13.05 -36.69 -2.63
C GLY A 113 -13.59 -37.43 -3.84
N ASN A 114 -14.91 -37.31 -4.05
CA ASN A 114 -15.60 -37.83 -5.23
C ASN A 114 -16.28 -36.72 -6.05
N ILE A 115 -16.33 -35.48 -5.55
CA ILE A 115 -16.91 -34.33 -6.25
C ILE A 115 -15.91 -33.17 -6.37
N ALA A 116 -16.12 -32.31 -7.37
CA ALA A 116 -15.36 -31.07 -7.50
C ALA A 116 -15.77 -30.08 -6.41
N GLU A 117 -14.80 -29.52 -5.71
CA GLU A 117 -15.04 -28.65 -4.56
C GLU A 117 -14.30 -27.33 -4.71
N ARG A 118 -14.95 -26.26 -4.27
CA ARG A 118 -14.29 -24.96 -4.19
C ARG A 118 -13.50 -24.89 -2.90
N VAL A 119 -12.24 -24.52 -3.00
CA VAL A 119 -11.33 -24.35 -1.86
C VAL A 119 -11.01 -22.87 -1.72
N HIS A 120 -11.27 -22.34 -0.53
CA HIS A 120 -10.80 -21.03 -0.09
C HIS A 120 -9.41 -21.19 0.51
N TRP A 121 -8.51 -20.24 0.26
CA TRP A 121 -7.16 -20.29 0.78
C TRP A 121 -6.65 -18.92 1.23
N LEU A 122 -5.69 -18.92 2.16
CA LEU A 122 -5.00 -17.77 2.73
C LEU A 122 -3.52 -18.13 2.91
N ALA A 123 -2.62 -17.36 2.33
CA ALA A 123 -1.17 -17.47 2.45
C ALA A 123 -0.62 -16.26 3.22
N VAL A 124 0.21 -16.50 4.24
CA VAL A 124 0.78 -15.45 5.11
C VAL A 124 2.28 -15.71 5.30
N ILE A 125 3.13 -14.71 5.01
CA ILE A 125 4.57 -14.78 5.27
C ILE A 125 4.81 -15.03 6.76
N PRO A 126 5.68 -16.00 7.14
CA PRO A 126 6.10 -16.17 8.52
C PRO A 126 6.79 -14.90 9.01
N ASN A 127 6.33 -14.33 10.11
CA ASN A 127 6.73 -12.98 10.54
C ASN A 127 7.14 -12.93 12.02
N TYR A 128 7.95 -13.90 12.47
CA TYR A 128 8.46 -13.93 13.85
C TYR A 128 9.69 -13.02 14.05
N PRO A 129 9.75 -12.19 15.12
CA PRO A 129 8.69 -11.74 16.01
C PRO A 129 8.24 -10.31 15.65
N ASN A 130 7.22 -10.16 14.81
CA ASN A 130 6.75 -8.84 14.39
C ASN A 130 5.24 -8.68 14.64
N THR A 131 4.87 -7.66 15.41
CA THR A 131 3.50 -7.24 15.77
C THR A 131 2.80 -6.54 14.59
N ASN A 132 2.70 -7.22 13.46
CA ASN A 132 1.98 -6.67 12.32
C ASN A 132 0.48 -6.61 12.64
N THR A 133 -0.20 -5.61 12.09
CA THR A 133 -1.65 -5.55 12.11
C THR A 133 -2.18 -5.91 10.73
N TYR A 134 -3.27 -6.67 10.68
CA TYR A 134 -4.03 -6.91 9.46
C TYR A 134 -5.47 -6.50 9.70
N GLY A 135 -5.96 -5.55 8.89
CA GLY A 135 -7.29 -4.98 9.10
C GLY A 135 -7.46 -4.30 10.46
N GLY A 136 -6.36 -3.90 11.13
CA GLY A 136 -6.37 -3.34 12.49
C GLY A 136 -6.32 -4.37 13.62
N LEU A 137 -6.24 -5.68 13.31
CA LEU A 137 -6.07 -6.76 14.29
C LEU A 137 -4.61 -7.19 14.39
N ASN A 138 -4.09 -7.37 15.60
CA ASN A 138 -2.74 -7.94 15.78
C ASN A 138 -2.71 -9.40 15.32
N PHE A 139 -1.63 -9.82 14.65
CA PHE A 139 -1.43 -11.21 14.28
C PHE A 139 0.04 -11.67 14.40
N SER A 140 0.24 -12.98 14.49
CA SER A 140 1.53 -13.68 14.46
C SER A 140 1.42 -14.92 13.59
N CYS A 141 2.35 -15.08 12.64
CA CYS A 141 2.39 -16.22 11.74
C CYS A 141 3.71 -16.98 11.87
N GLN A 142 3.63 -18.26 12.21
CA GLN A 142 4.76 -19.16 12.43
C GLN A 142 4.74 -20.29 11.43
N ARG A 143 5.90 -20.58 10.81
CA ARG A 143 6.13 -21.80 10.06
C ARG A 143 7.13 -22.67 10.80
N LYS A 144 6.71 -23.86 11.21
CA LYS A 144 7.53 -24.77 12.01
C LYS A 144 7.75 -26.09 11.30
N ILE A 145 9.01 -26.50 11.19
CA ILE A 145 9.35 -27.87 10.77
C ILE A 145 9.21 -28.78 11.98
N ILE A 146 8.44 -29.85 11.83
CA ILE A 146 8.23 -30.87 12.85
C ILE A 146 8.90 -32.17 12.42
N SER A 147 9.49 -32.86 13.39
CA SER A 147 10.15 -34.15 13.22
C SER A 147 9.90 -34.99 14.47
N ASN A 148 9.47 -36.25 14.30
CA ASN A 148 9.28 -37.23 15.37
C ASN A 148 8.40 -36.75 16.55
N GLY A 149 7.13 -37.13 16.54
CA GLY A 149 6.19 -36.88 17.65
C GLY A 149 4.84 -36.39 17.18
N ASN A 150 3.85 -36.41 18.08
CA ASN A 150 2.47 -36.01 17.78
C ASN A 150 2.06 -34.72 18.52
N SER A 151 3.00 -34.01 19.13
CA SER A 151 2.75 -32.78 19.91
C SER A 151 3.91 -31.80 19.81
N PHE A 152 3.62 -30.50 19.64
CA PHE A 152 4.62 -29.43 19.66
C PHE A 152 4.02 -28.08 20.03
N SER A 153 4.77 -27.27 20.78
CA SER A 153 4.36 -25.90 21.12
C SER A 153 4.80 -24.87 20.09
N VAL A 154 4.00 -23.81 19.95
CA VAL A 154 4.24 -22.64 19.12
C VAL A 154 4.11 -21.41 20.00
N ASP A 155 5.16 -20.59 20.00
CA ASP A 155 5.21 -19.29 20.65
C ASP A 155 4.78 -18.23 19.63
N TYR A 156 3.89 -17.32 20.02
CA TYR A 156 3.44 -16.21 19.18
C TYR A 156 4.43 -15.03 19.16
N GLY A 157 5.48 -15.09 19.98
CA GLY A 157 6.46 -14.03 20.20
C GLY A 157 5.98 -13.04 21.26
N ASN A 158 6.68 -11.91 21.40
CA ASN A 158 6.29 -10.82 22.30
C ASN A 158 5.05 -10.04 21.79
N THR A 159 4.10 -10.73 21.16
CA THR A 159 2.86 -10.16 20.65
C THR A 159 1.92 -9.85 21.81
N SER A 160 1.38 -8.64 21.81
CA SER A 160 0.54 -8.13 22.90
C SER A 160 -0.93 -8.56 22.77
N PHE A 161 -1.19 -9.85 22.52
CA PHE A 161 -2.57 -10.35 22.49
C PHE A 161 -3.22 -10.11 23.86
N THR A 162 -4.34 -9.39 23.85
CA THR A 162 -5.06 -9.01 25.08
C THR A 162 -6.04 -10.10 25.54
N SER A 163 -6.35 -11.05 24.65
CA SER A 163 -7.18 -12.23 24.89
C SER A 163 -6.69 -13.41 24.06
N ALA A 164 -7.24 -14.60 24.30
CA ALA A 164 -6.98 -15.77 23.48
C ALA A 164 -7.26 -15.48 21.99
N PRO A 165 -6.27 -15.63 21.09
CA PRO A 165 -6.44 -15.35 19.67
C PRO A 165 -7.19 -16.48 18.93
N VAL A 166 -7.73 -16.16 17.75
CA VAL A 166 -8.14 -17.15 16.75
C VAL A 166 -6.89 -17.85 16.23
N ILE A 167 -6.93 -19.17 16.12
CA ILE A 167 -5.83 -19.96 15.59
C ILE A 167 -6.24 -20.69 14.32
N LEU A 168 -5.50 -20.45 13.25
CA LEU A 168 -5.51 -21.28 12.06
C LEU A 168 -4.21 -22.08 12.00
N CYS A 169 -4.27 -23.36 11.68
CA CYS A 169 -3.08 -24.19 11.51
C CYS A 169 -3.26 -25.23 10.42
N ASN A 170 -2.30 -25.37 9.51
CA ASN A 170 -2.35 -26.34 8.41
C ASN A 170 -0.98 -26.97 8.18
N ILE A 171 -0.98 -28.25 7.80
CA ILE A 171 0.20 -28.91 7.25
C ILE A 171 0.46 -28.37 5.84
N GLN A 172 1.71 -28.05 5.53
CA GLN A 172 2.12 -27.24 4.37
C GLN A 172 2.76 -28.05 3.24
N ASN A 173 2.91 -29.36 3.41
CA ASN A 173 3.56 -30.22 2.42
C ASN A 173 3.07 -31.66 2.54
N ASP A 174 3.30 -32.42 1.46
CA ASP A 174 2.80 -33.76 1.19
C ASP A 174 2.58 -34.57 2.47
N ASN A 175 1.30 -34.76 2.75
CA ASN A 175 0.75 -35.12 4.03
C ASN A 175 0.92 -36.63 4.30
N CYS A 176 2.17 -37.10 4.26
CA CYS A 176 2.73 -38.41 4.66
C CYS A 176 1.82 -39.67 4.61
N GLY A 177 0.86 -39.75 3.68
CA GLY A 177 -0.11 -40.83 3.65
C GLY A 177 -0.63 -41.11 2.25
N THR A 178 -0.69 -42.39 1.88
CA THR A 178 -1.40 -42.86 0.69
C THR A 178 -2.86 -43.14 1.04
N GLY A 179 -3.81 -42.51 0.33
CA GLY A 179 -5.25 -42.75 0.51
C GLY A 179 -5.87 -42.03 1.73
N THR A 180 -6.86 -42.64 2.39
CA THR A 180 -7.66 -42.06 3.50
C THR A 180 -6.90 -41.81 4.81
N ASN A 181 -5.58 -41.79 4.79
CA ASN A 181 -4.70 -41.79 5.97
C ASN A 181 -3.86 -40.50 6.07
N ALA A 182 -4.42 -39.35 5.67
CA ALA A 182 -3.78 -38.05 5.81
C ALA A 182 -3.64 -37.65 7.29
N PHE A 183 -2.53 -37.00 7.66
CA PHE A 183 -2.39 -36.40 8.99
C PHE A 183 -3.16 -35.09 9.06
N HIS A 184 -3.90 -34.91 10.14
CA HIS A 184 -4.56 -33.66 10.45
C HIS A 184 -3.93 -33.04 11.68
N ILE A 185 -4.11 -31.73 11.81
CA ILE A 185 -3.58 -30.97 12.93
C ILE A 185 -4.72 -30.41 13.75
N ARG A 186 -4.58 -30.45 15.07
CA ARG A 186 -5.43 -29.74 16.01
C ARG A 186 -4.61 -29.03 17.07
N TRP A 187 -5.16 -28.01 17.71
CA TRP A 187 -4.63 -27.45 18.95
C TRP A 187 -5.21 -28.10 20.20
N ASP A 188 -4.43 -28.07 21.27
CA ASP A 188 -4.88 -28.41 22.62
C ASP A 188 -5.49 -27.15 23.26
N ASN A 189 -6.82 -27.13 23.45
CA ASN A 189 -7.52 -26.01 24.06
C ASN A 189 -6.95 -25.56 25.41
N THR A 190 -6.50 -26.51 26.22
CA THR A 190 -6.00 -26.22 27.57
C THR A 190 -4.64 -25.50 27.53
N SER A 191 -3.98 -25.51 26.37
CA SER A 191 -2.68 -24.87 26.15
C SER A 191 -2.76 -23.47 25.54
N LEU A 192 -3.95 -23.04 25.08
CA LEU A 192 -4.11 -21.74 24.44
C LEU A 192 -3.93 -20.60 25.46
N THR A 193 -2.93 -19.77 25.21
CA THR A 193 -2.63 -18.58 26.00
C THR A 193 -2.51 -17.37 25.09
N THR A 194 -2.27 -16.18 25.65
CA THR A 194 -1.94 -14.99 24.86
C THR A 194 -0.54 -15.05 24.24
N THR A 195 0.28 -16.03 24.61
CA THR A 195 1.68 -16.14 24.20
C THR A 195 1.99 -17.38 23.38
N GLY A 196 1.08 -18.36 23.33
CA GLY A 196 1.33 -19.58 22.57
C GLY A 196 0.22 -20.62 22.68
N VAL A 197 0.45 -21.72 21.95
CA VAL A 197 -0.44 -22.89 21.85
C VAL A 197 0.39 -24.16 21.63
N THR A 198 -0.09 -25.28 22.15
CA THR A 198 0.38 -26.62 21.77
C THR A 198 -0.51 -27.23 20.70
N LEU A 199 0.10 -27.74 19.63
CA LEU A 199 -0.55 -28.42 18.52
C LEU A 199 -0.26 -29.91 18.56
N LEU A 200 -1.19 -30.70 18.03
CA LEU A 200 -1.21 -32.16 17.98
C LEU A 200 -1.47 -32.63 16.55
N THR A 201 -0.79 -33.69 16.11
CA THR A 201 -0.98 -34.29 14.77
C THR A 201 -1.53 -35.70 14.89
N GLU A 202 -2.60 -36.03 14.16
CA GLU A 202 -3.35 -37.28 14.29
C GLU A 202 -3.81 -37.83 12.93
N TYR A 203 -4.06 -39.14 12.83
CA TYR A 203 -4.68 -39.78 11.66
C TYR A 203 -6.21 -39.66 11.71
N MET A 204 -6.86 -39.37 10.58
CA MET A 204 -8.33 -39.32 10.50
C MET A 204 -9.02 -40.69 10.59
N SER A 205 -8.36 -41.78 10.19
CA SER A 205 -9.01 -43.08 9.90
C SER A 205 -8.90 -44.15 11.00
N GLN A 206 -8.19 -43.91 12.11
CA GLN A 206 -7.96 -44.93 13.15
C GLN A 206 -8.32 -44.44 14.56
N VAL A 207 -9.19 -45.20 15.22
CA VAL A 207 -9.86 -44.88 16.50
C VAL A 207 -8.92 -44.82 17.72
N SER A 208 -7.62 -45.18 17.61
CA SER A 208 -6.73 -45.18 18.77
C SER A 208 -5.24 -45.35 18.44
N SER A 209 -4.68 -44.60 17.50
CA SER A 209 -3.25 -44.79 17.16
C SER A 209 -2.43 -43.53 17.44
N THR A 210 -1.79 -43.54 18.61
CA THR A 210 -0.63 -42.72 19.03
C THR A 210 0.60 -42.97 18.14
N GLN A 211 0.40 -43.36 16.88
CA GLN A 211 1.47 -43.66 15.95
C GLN A 211 2.20 -42.35 15.65
N PRO A 212 3.51 -42.28 15.91
CA PRO A 212 4.28 -41.09 15.59
C PRO A 212 4.25 -40.83 14.09
N LEU A 213 4.30 -39.55 13.69
CA LEU A 213 4.62 -39.17 12.30
C LEU A 213 5.76 -40.06 11.78
N PRO A 214 5.62 -40.73 10.60
CA PRO A 214 6.66 -41.58 10.05
C PRO A 214 8.00 -40.87 10.02
N ALA A 215 9.08 -41.60 10.33
CA ALA A 215 10.41 -41.01 10.37
C ALA A 215 10.86 -40.55 8.96
N SER A 216 10.73 -39.23 8.72
CA SER A 216 11.18 -38.41 7.58
C SER A 216 10.19 -38.28 6.41
N PRO A 217 9.78 -37.06 5.98
CA PRO A 217 10.62 -35.86 5.81
C PRO A 217 10.16 -34.64 6.63
N SER A 218 10.88 -33.53 6.48
CA SER A 218 10.64 -32.18 7.03
C SER A 218 9.19 -31.66 6.83
N THR A 219 8.24 -32.17 7.62
CA THR A 219 6.85 -31.71 7.60
C THR A 219 6.82 -30.31 8.19
N SER A 220 6.28 -29.37 7.44
CA SER A 220 6.13 -27.98 7.88
C SER A 220 4.66 -27.71 8.21
N VAL A 221 4.46 -27.06 9.35
CA VAL A 221 3.16 -26.60 9.81
C VAL A 221 3.17 -25.08 9.80
N GLY A 222 2.17 -24.48 9.19
CA GLY A 222 1.88 -23.05 9.30
C GLY A 222 0.87 -22.83 10.41
N VAL A 223 1.07 -21.78 11.20
CA VAL A 223 0.22 -21.41 12.34
C VAL A 223 0.02 -19.90 12.33
N LEU A 224 -1.22 -19.45 12.24
CA LEU A 224 -1.60 -18.05 12.33
C LEU A 224 -2.42 -17.82 13.59
N ALA A 225 -1.93 -16.96 14.48
CA ALA A 225 -2.66 -16.39 15.60
C ALA A 225 -3.11 -14.97 15.23
N ILE A 226 -4.39 -14.66 15.41
CA ILE A 226 -4.95 -13.32 15.15
C ILE A 226 -5.98 -12.93 16.21
N GLU A 227 -6.04 -11.66 16.59
CA GLU A 227 -7.06 -11.17 17.53
C GLU A 227 -8.48 -11.47 17.05
N GLN A 228 -9.39 -11.71 17.98
CA GLN A 228 -10.82 -11.90 17.73
C GLN A 228 -11.52 -10.56 17.46
N GLY A 229 -12.51 -10.56 16.57
CA GLY A 229 -13.38 -9.41 16.29
C GLY A 229 -13.24 -8.83 14.88
N THR A 230 -13.65 -7.57 14.74
CA THR A 230 -13.51 -6.77 13.52
C THR A 230 -12.56 -5.63 13.85
N GLY A 231 -11.40 -5.55 13.20
CA GLY A 231 -10.47 -4.43 13.40
C GLY A 231 -10.97 -3.15 12.73
N SER A 232 -10.08 -2.18 12.50
CA SER A 232 -10.39 -0.94 11.76
C SER A 232 -10.90 -1.20 10.33
N ASN A 233 -10.67 -2.40 9.78
CA ASN A 233 -11.23 -2.82 8.50
C ASN A 233 -12.54 -3.61 8.74
N PRO A 234 -13.70 -3.09 8.27
CA PRO A 234 -15.00 -3.75 8.46
C PRO A 234 -15.17 -5.04 7.63
N PHE A 235 -14.22 -5.33 6.74
CA PHE A 235 -14.24 -6.49 5.84
C PHE A 235 -13.42 -7.68 6.32
N VAL A 236 -12.80 -7.59 7.51
CA VAL A 236 -12.12 -8.71 8.17
C VAL A 236 -12.85 -9.04 9.45
N LYS A 237 -13.25 -10.31 9.60
CA LYS A 237 -13.87 -10.81 10.81
C LYS A 237 -13.22 -12.10 11.27
N THR A 238 -12.83 -12.15 12.53
CA THR A 238 -12.19 -13.31 13.16
C THR A 238 -13.05 -13.77 14.33
N VAL A 239 -13.37 -15.06 14.39
CA VAL A 239 -14.28 -15.64 15.40
C VAL A 239 -13.79 -17.01 15.86
N ILE A 240 -13.95 -17.29 17.15
CA ILE A 240 -13.99 -18.65 17.69
C ILE A 240 -15.48 -18.98 17.93
N SER A 241 -15.99 -20.07 17.36
CA SER A 241 -17.38 -20.47 17.59
C SER A 241 -17.64 -20.85 19.05
N GLU A 242 -18.90 -20.82 19.46
CA GLU A 242 -19.34 -21.47 20.68
C GLU A 242 -19.22 -23.01 20.56
N ASP A 243 -19.34 -23.70 21.70
CA ASP A 243 -19.22 -25.15 21.90
C ASP A 243 -20.47 -25.86 21.35
N ILE A 244 -20.68 -25.89 20.03
CA ILE A 244 -21.93 -26.39 19.42
C ILE A 244 -21.79 -27.05 18.04
N VAL A 245 -20.58 -27.19 17.49
CA VAL A 245 -20.40 -27.87 16.19
C VAL A 245 -20.18 -29.35 16.45
N THR A 246 -20.89 -30.21 15.72
CA THR A 246 -20.64 -31.66 15.73
C THR A 246 -20.71 -32.20 14.32
N HIS A 247 -20.29 -33.44 14.09
CA HIS A 247 -20.52 -34.12 12.81
C HIS A 247 -22.02 -34.18 12.43
N SER A 248 -22.97 -33.91 13.33
CA SER A 248 -24.42 -33.89 13.07
C SER A 248 -25.07 -32.52 13.17
N THR A 249 -24.36 -31.50 13.66
CA THR A 249 -24.90 -30.15 13.93
C THR A 249 -24.07 -29.09 13.22
N SER A 250 -24.74 -28.19 12.48
CA SER A 250 -24.07 -27.08 11.79
C SER A 250 -24.16 -25.79 12.61
N TYR A 251 -23.13 -24.95 12.55
CA TYR A 251 -23.12 -23.62 13.14
C TYR A 251 -23.22 -22.56 12.06
N THR A 252 -24.19 -21.64 12.18
CA THR A 252 -24.28 -20.49 11.29
C THR A 252 -23.57 -19.30 11.92
N LEU A 253 -22.41 -18.96 11.36
CA LEU A 253 -21.71 -17.73 11.72
C LEU A 253 -22.40 -16.55 11.04
N ASN A 254 -22.94 -15.63 11.86
CA ASN A 254 -23.37 -14.33 11.37
C ASN A 254 -22.15 -13.42 11.17
N LEU A 255 -21.94 -12.89 9.96
CA LEU A 255 -20.80 -12.05 9.66
C LEU A 255 -20.98 -10.61 10.19
N GLY A 256 -22.19 -10.22 10.60
CA GLY A 256 -22.46 -8.90 11.21
C GLY A 256 -22.54 -7.75 10.20
N GLY A 257 -22.54 -8.07 8.90
CA GLY A 257 -22.68 -7.17 7.76
C GLY A 257 -22.97 -7.96 6.49
N THR A 258 -23.22 -7.26 5.39
CA THR A 258 -23.43 -7.86 4.06
C THR A 258 -22.18 -7.67 3.20
N TYR A 259 -21.64 -8.78 2.70
CA TYR A 259 -20.43 -8.90 1.91
C TYR A 259 -20.77 -9.56 0.58
N PRO A 260 -20.55 -8.92 -0.58
CA PRO A 260 -20.99 -9.46 -1.87
C PRO A 260 -20.39 -10.85 -2.19
N GLU A 261 -19.14 -11.09 -1.78
CA GLU A 261 -18.51 -12.42 -1.72
C GLU A 261 -17.65 -12.50 -0.45
N VAL A 262 -17.43 -13.72 0.07
CA VAL A 262 -16.68 -13.96 1.30
C VAL A 262 -15.67 -15.08 1.08
N THR A 263 -14.40 -14.87 1.43
CA THR A 263 -13.43 -15.95 1.60
C THR A 263 -13.37 -16.30 3.06
N VAL A 264 -13.63 -17.55 3.39
CA VAL A 264 -13.67 -18.05 4.78
C VAL A 264 -12.62 -19.13 4.92
N ILE A 265 -11.78 -18.99 5.94
CA ILE A 265 -10.74 -19.93 6.29
C ILE A 265 -10.97 -20.37 7.73
N GLY A 266 -10.96 -21.68 7.94
CA GLY A 266 -11.05 -22.32 9.24
C GLY A 266 -10.18 -23.55 9.29
N ASN A 267 -9.53 -23.76 10.44
CA ASN A 267 -8.93 -25.04 10.75
C ASN A 267 -8.93 -25.35 12.26
N CYS A 268 -9.20 -26.63 12.51
CA CYS A 268 -9.15 -27.48 13.68
C CYS A 268 -10.07 -27.20 14.88
N THR A 269 -10.66 -28.31 15.35
CA THR A 269 -11.56 -28.45 16.48
C THR A 269 -10.82 -28.41 17.82
N ILE A 270 -11.49 -27.84 18.82
CA ILE A 270 -10.87 -27.41 20.09
C ILE A 270 -10.82 -28.52 21.15
N ASP A 271 -11.81 -29.40 21.26
CA ASP A 271 -11.93 -30.27 22.45
C ASP A 271 -12.49 -31.68 22.21
N GLY A 272 -13.01 -32.00 21.02
CA GLY A 272 -13.61 -33.29 20.68
C GLY A 272 -12.65 -34.49 20.68
N GLY A 273 -11.43 -34.37 21.22
CA GLY A 273 -10.45 -35.46 21.32
C GLY A 273 -9.79 -35.86 20.00
N ASP A 274 -10.27 -35.34 18.88
CA ASP A 274 -10.10 -35.91 17.55
C ASP A 274 -9.87 -34.80 16.49
N ALA A 275 -8.93 -35.00 15.56
CA ALA A 275 -8.74 -34.08 14.43
C ALA A 275 -9.84 -34.21 13.37
N SER A 276 -10.37 -33.06 12.92
CA SER A 276 -11.46 -32.97 11.94
C SER A 276 -11.18 -31.93 10.84
N ALA A 277 -11.96 -31.96 9.76
CA ALA A 277 -11.89 -30.92 8.72
C ALA A 277 -13.09 -29.96 8.84
N VAL A 278 -12.80 -28.66 8.83
CA VAL A 278 -13.83 -27.61 8.79
C VAL A 278 -14.30 -27.44 7.36
N ALA A 279 -15.61 -27.41 7.15
CA ALA A 279 -16.24 -27.28 5.86
C ALA A 279 -17.35 -26.23 5.85
N ILE A 280 -17.63 -25.66 4.67
CA ILE A 280 -18.67 -24.64 4.49
C ILE A 280 -19.74 -25.19 3.55
N THR A 281 -21.01 -25.16 3.96
CA THR A 281 -22.14 -25.76 3.20
C THR A 281 -23.21 -24.73 2.78
N GLY A 282 -23.18 -23.53 3.35
CA GLY A 282 -24.22 -22.51 3.13
C GLY A 282 -23.68 -21.11 3.33
N GLN A 283 -22.94 -20.61 2.33
CA GLN A 283 -22.41 -19.26 2.32
C GLN A 283 -23.40 -18.29 1.68
N THR A 284 -23.69 -17.21 2.39
CA THR A 284 -24.42 -16.04 1.87
C THR A 284 -23.53 -14.82 1.97
N SER A 285 -24.06 -13.67 1.56
CA SER A 285 -23.40 -12.40 1.77
C SER A 285 -23.30 -12.00 3.25
N SER A 286 -24.09 -12.56 4.16
CA SER A 286 -24.14 -12.11 5.55
C SER A 286 -23.93 -13.21 6.58
N SER A 287 -23.84 -14.46 6.13
CA SER A 287 -23.68 -15.62 6.99
C SER A 287 -22.93 -16.74 6.30
N VAL A 288 -22.29 -17.60 7.10
CA VAL A 288 -21.61 -18.79 6.62
C VAL A 288 -22.04 -19.95 7.51
N THR A 289 -22.54 -21.02 6.90
CA THR A 289 -22.84 -22.26 7.59
C THR A 289 -21.61 -23.14 7.62
N VAL A 290 -21.11 -23.38 8.83
CA VAL A 290 -19.91 -24.16 9.13
C VAL A 290 -20.32 -25.53 9.64
N THR A 291 -19.68 -26.55 9.09
CA THR A 291 -19.85 -27.96 9.45
C THR A 291 -18.49 -28.57 9.70
N VAL A 292 -18.42 -29.54 10.59
CA VAL A 292 -17.21 -30.32 10.84
C VAL A 292 -17.35 -31.71 10.20
N GLN A 293 -16.29 -32.19 9.56
CA GLN A 293 -16.20 -33.53 9.00
C GLN A 293 -15.31 -34.43 9.85
N GLU A 294 -15.90 -35.52 10.35
CA GLU A 294 -15.22 -36.59 11.09
C GLU A 294 -15.65 -37.97 10.59
N ALA A 295 -14.79 -38.98 10.78
CA ALA A 295 -15.10 -40.36 10.40
C ALA A 295 -16.23 -40.92 11.29
N SER A 296 -17.29 -41.45 10.66
CA SER A 296 -18.48 -42.02 11.33
C SER A 296 -18.21 -43.08 12.42
N THR A 297 -17.01 -43.67 12.46
CA THR A 297 -16.58 -44.67 13.45
C THR A 297 -16.09 -44.08 14.77
N ARG A 298 -15.95 -42.74 14.89
CA ARG A 298 -15.43 -42.05 16.08
C ARG A 298 -16.52 -41.35 16.91
N ASP A 299 -17.77 -41.40 16.46
CA ASP A 299 -18.93 -40.72 17.06
C ASP A 299 -19.49 -41.39 18.35
N GLY A 300 -18.62 -41.92 19.20
CA GLY A 300 -19.05 -42.73 20.35
C GLY A 300 -19.51 -41.93 21.57
N SER A 301 -18.89 -40.76 21.84
CA SER A 301 -19.10 -40.04 23.11
C SER A 301 -18.43 -38.64 23.21
N HIS A 302 -18.48 -37.79 22.18
CA HIS A 302 -17.71 -36.53 22.18
C HIS A 302 -18.54 -35.29 22.56
N THR A 303 -17.90 -34.33 23.23
CA THR A 303 -18.43 -33.00 23.59
C THR A 303 -18.17 -32.02 22.46
N ASP A 304 -19.03 -31.01 22.36
CA ASP A 304 -19.18 -30.09 21.24
C ASP A 304 -17.86 -29.45 20.76
N GLU A 305 -17.59 -29.39 19.45
CA GLU A 305 -16.36 -28.77 18.95
C GLU A 305 -16.49 -27.26 18.71
N LYS A 306 -15.41 -26.52 18.98
CA LYS A 306 -15.26 -25.11 18.55
C LYS A 306 -14.41 -24.98 17.29
N VAL A 307 -14.71 -23.97 16.48
CA VAL A 307 -14.06 -23.70 15.20
C VAL A 307 -13.51 -22.28 15.18
N SER A 308 -12.23 -22.15 14.84
CA SER A 308 -11.58 -20.88 14.51
C SER A 308 -11.86 -20.50 13.06
N LEU A 309 -12.35 -19.28 12.83
CA LEU A 309 -12.74 -18.78 11.51
C LEU A 309 -12.18 -17.39 11.25
N ILE A 310 -11.74 -17.15 10.03
CA ILE A 310 -11.45 -15.83 9.48
C ILE A 310 -12.28 -15.66 8.20
N ALA A 311 -13.01 -14.56 8.10
CA ALA A 311 -13.77 -14.17 6.92
C ALA A 311 -13.23 -12.85 6.32
N PHE A 312 -13.04 -12.84 5.01
CA PHE A 312 -12.66 -11.68 4.20
C PHE A 312 -13.81 -11.33 3.23
N GLY A 313 -14.32 -10.11 3.26
CA GLY A 313 -15.26 -9.63 2.22
C GLY A 313 -14.55 -9.36 0.88
N LYS A 314 -15.27 -9.44 -0.26
CA LYS A 314 -14.73 -9.13 -1.61
C LYS A 314 -14.00 -7.78 -1.66
N THR A 315 -14.53 -6.75 -1.00
CA THR A 315 -13.93 -5.41 -0.90
C THR A 315 -12.71 -5.34 0.03
N CYS A 316 -12.32 -6.45 0.64
CA CYS A 316 -10.97 -6.65 1.18
C CYS A 316 -9.95 -6.87 0.05
N GLN A 317 -10.27 -6.54 -1.20
CA GLN A 317 -9.28 -6.34 -2.25
C GLN A 317 -8.32 -5.24 -1.82
N ILE A 318 -7.04 -5.58 -1.77
CA ILE A 318 -6.01 -4.56 -1.87
C ILE A 318 -6.04 -4.16 -3.34
N SER A 319 -6.17 -2.85 -3.55
CA SER A 319 -5.97 -2.24 -4.85
C SER A 319 -4.70 -2.82 -5.46
N GLY A 320 -4.72 -3.16 -6.76
CA GLY A 320 -3.55 -3.60 -7.54
C GLY A 320 -2.43 -2.56 -7.62
N VAL A 321 -2.35 -1.65 -6.66
CA VAL A 321 -1.50 -0.48 -6.57
C VAL A 321 -1.02 -0.33 -5.12
N SER A 322 0.30 -0.33 -4.90
CA SER A 322 0.91 -0.20 -3.57
C SER A 322 2.16 0.69 -3.58
N GLY A 323 2.60 1.11 -2.39
CA GLY A 323 3.73 2.02 -2.19
C GLY A 323 3.30 3.40 -1.72
N GLY A 324 4.14 4.08 -0.93
CA GLY A 324 3.80 5.35 -0.29
C GLY A 324 2.67 5.24 0.74
N THR A 325 2.25 6.37 1.29
CA THR A 325 1.07 6.46 2.17
C THR A 325 -0.17 6.67 1.30
N ALA A 326 -1.12 5.72 1.36
CA ALA A 326 -2.37 5.78 0.62
C ALA A 326 -3.46 6.51 1.41
N THR A 327 -4.26 7.34 0.76
CA THR A 327 -5.42 8.03 1.34
C THR A 327 -6.50 8.19 0.29
N ASP A 328 -7.75 7.90 0.66
CA ASP A 328 -8.91 8.06 -0.22
C ASP A 328 -9.54 9.44 -0.01
N VAL A 329 -9.85 10.12 -1.10
CA VAL A 329 -10.42 11.47 -1.12
C VAL A 329 -11.51 11.59 -2.17
N THR A 330 -12.48 12.46 -1.91
CA THR A 330 -13.49 12.83 -2.91
C THR A 330 -13.11 14.18 -3.52
N ILE A 331 -13.01 14.23 -4.85
CA ILE A 331 -12.71 15.46 -5.59
C ILE A 331 -13.82 15.64 -6.64
N GLY A 332 -14.70 16.60 -6.40
CA GLY A 332 -15.93 16.72 -7.20
C GLY A 332 -16.91 15.58 -6.88
N SER A 333 -17.35 14.86 -7.92
CA SER A 333 -18.21 13.67 -7.80
C SER A 333 -17.46 12.35 -7.65
N ASP A 334 -16.15 12.36 -7.95
CA ASP A 334 -15.38 11.15 -8.15
C ASP A 334 -14.52 10.85 -6.90
N THR A 335 -14.25 9.56 -6.67
CA THR A 335 -13.42 9.13 -5.54
C THR A 335 -12.05 8.71 -6.05
N TYR A 336 -11.02 9.31 -5.47
CA TYR A 336 -9.63 9.04 -5.83
C TYR A 336 -8.87 8.44 -4.66
N ARG A 337 -7.92 7.56 -4.96
CA ARG A 337 -6.85 7.17 -4.06
C ARG A 337 -5.59 7.94 -4.39
N ILE A 338 -4.99 8.59 -3.39
CA ILE A 338 -3.71 9.28 -3.49
C ILE A 338 -2.64 8.47 -2.77
N HIS A 339 -1.51 8.20 -3.44
CA HIS A 339 -0.29 7.66 -2.85
C HIS A 339 0.76 8.77 -2.72
N ALA A 340 1.19 9.03 -1.49
CA ALA A 340 2.17 10.07 -1.18
C ALA A 340 3.53 9.47 -0.77
N PHE A 341 4.59 9.97 -1.39
CA PHE A 341 5.98 9.63 -1.08
C PHE A 341 6.67 10.87 -0.52
N THR A 342 6.78 10.91 0.80
CA THR A 342 7.34 12.05 1.56
C THR A 342 8.73 11.74 2.13
N THR A 343 9.14 10.47 2.14
CA THR A 343 10.47 10.09 2.64
C THR A 343 11.52 10.31 1.57
N VAL A 344 12.55 11.11 1.89
CA VAL A 344 13.71 11.34 1.03
C VAL A 344 14.43 10.02 0.71
N GLY A 345 14.87 9.87 -0.54
CA GLY A 345 15.55 8.69 -1.04
C GLY A 345 14.63 7.75 -1.80
N THR A 346 15.10 6.51 -1.98
CA THR A 346 14.45 5.52 -2.86
C THR A 346 13.28 4.82 -2.18
N SER A 347 12.18 4.73 -2.90
CA SER A 347 10.98 3.95 -2.61
C SER A 347 10.47 3.31 -3.90
N THR A 348 9.45 2.47 -3.79
CA THR A 348 8.82 1.83 -4.95
C THR A 348 7.31 2.08 -4.95
N PHE A 349 6.77 2.30 -6.14
CA PHE A 349 5.34 2.30 -6.42
C PHE A 349 5.06 1.13 -7.34
N HIS A 350 4.15 0.24 -6.95
CA HIS A 350 3.84 -0.95 -7.71
C HIS A 350 2.42 -0.86 -8.24
N ILE A 351 2.24 -1.22 -9.51
CA ILE A 351 0.95 -1.35 -10.17
C ILE A 351 0.90 -2.73 -10.84
N THR A 352 -0.18 -3.46 -10.70
CA THR A 352 -0.34 -4.82 -11.28
C THR A 352 -0.93 -4.79 -12.69
N GLU A 353 -1.73 -3.77 -13.01
CA GLU A 353 -2.42 -3.64 -14.29
C GLU A 353 -2.21 -2.24 -14.90
N THR A 354 -2.50 -2.10 -16.19
CA THR A 354 -2.42 -0.77 -16.82
C THR A 354 -3.55 0.12 -16.28
N MET A 355 -3.24 1.37 -15.96
CA MET A 355 -4.22 2.29 -15.39
C MET A 355 -4.03 3.75 -15.78
N ASP A 356 -5.08 4.54 -15.59
CA ASP A 356 -5.04 6.00 -15.68
C ASP A 356 -4.66 6.59 -14.32
N CYS A 357 -3.72 7.53 -14.31
CA CYS A 357 -3.32 8.20 -13.08
C CYS A 357 -2.70 9.58 -13.34
N ASP A 358 -2.85 10.49 -12.38
CA ASP A 358 -2.08 11.73 -12.36
C ASP A 358 -0.90 11.62 -11.41
N VAL A 359 0.24 12.17 -11.83
CA VAL A 359 1.50 12.10 -11.10
C VAL A 359 2.08 13.51 -10.95
N LEU A 360 2.44 13.88 -9.73
CA LEU A 360 3.16 15.10 -9.38
C LEU A 360 4.51 14.74 -8.77
N LEU A 361 5.60 15.25 -9.36
CA LEU A 361 6.94 15.21 -8.80
C LEU A 361 7.35 16.64 -8.42
N VAL A 362 7.80 16.80 -7.18
CA VAL A 362 8.41 18.04 -6.70
C VAL A 362 9.80 17.72 -6.18
N ALA A 363 10.82 18.42 -6.66
CA ALA A 363 12.19 18.24 -6.19
C ALA A 363 12.44 18.92 -4.84
N GLY A 364 13.58 18.64 -4.21
CA GLY A 364 13.99 19.40 -3.03
C GLY A 364 14.35 20.85 -3.39
N GLY A 365 14.03 21.80 -2.50
CA GLY A 365 14.40 23.21 -2.65
C GLY A 365 15.88 23.44 -2.33
N GLY A 366 16.45 24.53 -2.84
CA GLY A 366 17.79 24.99 -2.49
C GLY A 366 17.83 25.68 -1.12
N GLY A 367 18.98 25.65 -0.45
CA GLY A 367 19.20 26.39 0.80
C GLY A 367 19.46 27.88 0.55
N GLY A 368 19.22 28.72 1.55
CA GLY A 368 19.57 30.14 1.53
C GLY A 368 21.09 30.36 1.59
N GLY A 369 21.56 31.47 1.02
CA GLY A 369 22.99 31.81 0.95
C GLY A 369 23.62 32.11 2.31
N GLY A 370 24.93 31.92 2.43
CA GLY A 370 25.69 32.27 3.63
C GLY A 370 26.11 33.74 3.67
N VAL A 371 26.48 34.23 4.86
CA VAL A 371 26.96 35.61 5.06
C VAL A 371 28.25 35.62 5.90
N THR A 372 29.19 36.50 5.58
CA THR A 372 30.25 36.93 6.52
C THR A 372 30.12 38.43 6.84
N GLY A 373 30.28 38.80 8.11
CA GLY A 373 30.07 40.19 8.53
C GLY A 373 28.61 40.61 8.46
N ASN A 374 28.33 41.84 8.02
CA ASN A 374 27.00 42.44 8.00
C ASN A 374 26.31 42.43 6.61
N GLY A 375 26.60 41.45 5.75
CA GLY A 375 25.95 41.33 4.43
C GLY A 375 24.57 40.66 4.49
N ALA A 376 23.80 40.71 3.40
CA ALA A 376 22.54 39.97 3.26
C ALA A 376 22.55 39.02 2.07
N SER A 377 22.13 37.77 2.27
CA SER A 377 22.20 36.72 1.24
C SER A 377 20.87 36.51 0.52
N GLY A 378 20.95 35.88 -0.65
CA GLY A 378 19.79 35.51 -1.44
C GLY A 378 19.04 34.31 -0.88
N GLY A 379 17.73 34.24 -1.15
CA GLY A 379 16.90 33.07 -0.86
C GLY A 379 17.21 31.89 -1.80
N GLY A 380 17.04 30.66 -1.33
CA GLY A 380 17.13 29.47 -2.16
C GLY A 380 15.95 29.36 -3.11
N GLY A 381 16.19 28.86 -4.33
CA GLY A 381 15.14 28.56 -5.30
C GLY A 381 14.38 27.30 -4.91
N ALA A 382 13.10 27.23 -5.28
CA ALA A 382 12.30 26.03 -5.11
C ALA A 382 12.82 24.85 -5.95
N GLY A 383 12.43 23.63 -5.59
CA GLY A 383 12.53 22.49 -6.48
C GLY A 383 11.72 22.70 -7.76
N GLY A 384 12.12 22.04 -8.85
CA GLY A 384 11.27 21.95 -10.03
C GLY A 384 9.98 21.18 -9.73
N LEU A 385 8.92 21.51 -10.45
CA LEU A 385 7.62 20.85 -10.37
C LEU A 385 7.26 20.25 -11.71
N VAL A 386 6.98 18.94 -11.72
CA VAL A 386 6.53 18.22 -12.91
C VAL A 386 5.19 17.59 -12.62
N PHE A 387 4.20 17.88 -13.44
CA PHE A 387 2.88 17.26 -13.36
C PHE A 387 2.53 16.60 -14.70
N ASN A 388 2.03 15.37 -14.64
CA ASN A 388 1.62 14.63 -15.82
C ASN A 388 0.38 13.76 -15.54
N THR A 389 -0.52 13.70 -16.51
CA THR A 389 -1.62 12.74 -16.56
C THR A 389 -1.24 11.59 -17.50
N PHE A 390 -1.22 10.37 -16.98
CA PHE A 390 -1.05 9.15 -17.77
C PHE A 390 -2.41 8.51 -18.04
N THR A 391 -2.68 8.15 -19.29
CA THR A 391 -3.92 7.48 -19.74
C THR A 391 -3.72 5.99 -20.03
N ALA A 392 -2.56 5.43 -19.67
CA ALA A 392 -2.18 4.02 -19.85
C ALA A 392 -0.84 3.73 -19.16
N LEU A 393 -0.71 4.08 -17.88
CA LEU A 393 0.50 3.77 -17.12
C LEU A 393 0.58 2.25 -16.92
N GLN A 394 1.65 1.63 -17.42
CA GLN A 394 1.77 0.18 -17.46
C GLN A 394 1.89 -0.45 -16.07
N GLY A 395 1.32 -1.64 -15.89
CA GLY A 395 1.49 -2.45 -14.68
C GLY A 395 2.93 -2.92 -14.53
N GLN A 396 3.65 -2.36 -13.57
CA GLN A 396 5.02 -2.73 -13.19
C GLN A 396 5.42 -2.07 -11.87
N GLN A 397 6.66 -2.29 -11.43
CA GLN A 397 7.27 -1.54 -10.34
C GLN A 397 8.00 -0.30 -10.86
N TYR A 398 7.64 0.85 -10.32
CA TYR A 398 8.26 2.15 -10.56
C TYR A 398 9.16 2.51 -9.39
N THR A 399 10.43 2.79 -9.68
CA THR A 399 11.35 3.37 -8.70
C THR A 399 11.02 4.86 -8.52
N ILE A 400 10.74 5.25 -7.29
CA ILE A 400 10.49 6.63 -6.89
C ILE A 400 11.66 7.09 -6.04
N ASN A 401 12.29 8.20 -6.39
CA ASN A 401 13.37 8.79 -5.60
C ASN A 401 12.99 10.23 -5.25
N VAL A 402 12.79 10.51 -3.97
CA VAL A 402 12.44 11.85 -3.48
C VAL A 402 13.72 12.62 -3.12
N GLY A 403 13.88 13.80 -3.72
CA GLY A 403 15.03 14.67 -3.51
C GLY A 403 15.05 15.33 -2.12
N ASN A 404 16.23 15.36 -1.50
CA ASN A 404 16.44 16.10 -0.26
C ASN A 404 16.45 17.61 -0.49
N GLY A 405 16.14 18.39 0.54
CA GLY A 405 16.40 19.83 0.54
C GLY A 405 17.91 20.14 0.58
N GLY A 406 18.28 21.30 0.03
CA GLY A 406 19.63 21.82 0.03
C GLY A 406 20.06 22.38 1.39
N THR A 407 21.34 22.25 1.72
CA THR A 407 21.90 22.75 3.00
C THR A 407 21.95 24.28 3.04
N ALA A 408 21.75 24.89 4.20
CA ALA A 408 21.96 26.33 4.38
C ALA A 408 23.46 26.71 4.22
N GLY A 409 23.74 27.91 3.69
CA GLY A 409 25.13 28.40 3.51
C GLY A 409 25.86 28.79 4.80
N GLY A 410 25.13 29.03 5.90
CA GLY A 410 25.70 29.27 7.23
C GLY A 410 26.60 30.52 7.34
N ASN A 411 27.57 30.48 8.27
CA ASN A 411 28.50 31.59 8.59
C ASN A 411 29.70 31.71 7.64
N ALA A 412 29.47 31.60 6.33
CA ALA A 412 30.53 31.71 5.34
C ALA A 412 30.05 32.42 4.06
N LEU A 413 30.98 32.99 3.29
CA LEU A 413 30.71 33.53 1.96
C LEU A 413 30.61 32.35 0.97
N VAL A 414 29.47 31.67 1.02
CA VAL A 414 29.17 30.49 0.18
C VAL A 414 27.70 30.53 -0.24
N ASN A 415 27.41 29.95 -1.39
CA ASN A 415 26.02 29.70 -1.76
C ASN A 415 25.40 28.67 -0.83
N GLY A 416 24.07 28.70 -0.72
CA GLY A 416 23.34 27.55 -0.20
C GLY A 416 23.61 26.31 -1.06
N GLY A 417 23.42 25.14 -0.47
CA GLY A 417 23.42 23.88 -1.20
C GLY A 417 22.22 23.80 -2.14
N ASN A 418 22.41 23.20 -3.32
CA ASN A 418 21.29 22.88 -4.20
C ASN A 418 20.46 21.74 -3.61
N GLY A 419 19.17 21.73 -3.92
CA GLY A 419 18.29 20.60 -3.61
C GLY A 419 18.63 19.36 -4.45
N GLY A 420 18.19 18.20 -3.98
CA GLY A 420 18.24 16.95 -4.73
C GLY A 420 17.09 16.84 -5.73
N ASN A 421 17.35 16.15 -6.85
CA ASN A 421 16.32 15.84 -7.84
C ASN A 421 15.30 14.83 -7.28
N THR A 422 14.06 14.95 -7.71
CA THR A 422 13.02 13.93 -7.55
C THR A 422 12.78 13.25 -8.89
N THR A 423 12.78 11.91 -8.92
CA THR A 423 12.62 11.12 -10.15
C THR A 423 11.63 9.99 -9.98
N GLY A 424 10.90 9.67 -11.05
CA GLY A 424 9.94 8.55 -11.10
C GLY A 424 9.23 8.55 -12.44
N PHE A 425 8.72 7.40 -12.88
CA PHE A 425 7.95 7.29 -14.14
C PHE A 425 8.69 7.78 -15.41
N GLY A 426 10.03 7.76 -15.39
CA GLY A 426 10.87 8.33 -16.46
C GLY A 426 10.94 9.87 -16.46
N LEU A 427 10.32 10.53 -15.47
CA LEU A 427 10.30 11.98 -15.30
C LEU A 427 11.34 12.43 -14.27
N THR A 428 11.82 13.67 -14.42
CA THR A 428 12.76 14.29 -13.49
C THR A 428 12.33 15.71 -13.12
N ALA A 429 12.06 15.93 -11.84
CA ALA A 429 12.03 17.25 -11.23
C ALA A 429 13.43 17.58 -10.69
N LYS A 430 14.02 18.68 -11.14
CA LYS A 430 15.37 19.12 -10.77
C LYS A 430 15.37 19.86 -9.44
N GLY A 431 16.37 19.60 -8.60
CA GLY A 431 16.53 20.28 -7.32
C GLY A 431 16.77 21.79 -7.46
N GLY A 432 16.26 22.56 -6.50
CA GLY A 432 16.34 24.02 -6.50
C GLY A 432 17.77 24.55 -6.33
N GLY A 433 18.03 25.72 -6.91
CA GLY A 433 19.34 26.37 -6.81
C GLY A 433 19.54 27.05 -5.46
N GLY A 434 20.71 26.88 -4.85
CA GLY A 434 21.06 27.57 -3.61
C GLY A 434 21.18 29.10 -3.78
N GLY A 435 20.77 29.85 -2.76
CA GLY A 435 20.87 31.31 -2.73
C GLY A 435 22.31 31.80 -2.69
N GLY A 436 22.56 32.96 -3.28
CA GLY A 436 23.86 33.61 -3.37
C GLY A 436 24.36 34.10 -2.02
N GLY A 437 25.58 33.75 -1.65
CA GLY A 437 26.24 34.26 -0.44
C GLY A 437 26.70 35.71 -0.57
N SER A 438 26.91 36.39 0.56
CA SER A 438 27.38 37.79 0.60
C SER A 438 28.34 38.09 1.74
N SER A 439 28.99 39.26 1.66
CA SER A 439 29.85 39.82 2.69
C SER A 439 29.63 41.34 2.82
N ASP A 440 30.03 41.96 3.94
CA ASP A 440 29.98 43.42 4.22
C ASP A 440 30.88 44.29 3.30
N GLY A 441 31.25 43.78 2.11
CA GLY A 441 32.22 44.39 1.20
C GLY A 441 31.96 44.04 -0.27
N SER A 442 32.98 44.10 -1.13
CA SER A 442 32.81 43.96 -2.59
C SER A 442 32.62 42.53 -3.10
N LEU A 443 32.41 41.54 -2.22
CA LEU A 443 32.35 40.12 -2.60
C LEU A 443 30.96 39.56 -2.34
N LEU A 444 30.35 39.10 -3.42
CA LEU A 444 29.01 38.57 -3.48
C LEU A 444 28.96 37.44 -4.51
N LEU A 445 28.02 36.52 -4.34
CA LEU A 445 27.87 35.38 -5.22
C LEU A 445 26.51 35.45 -5.93
N ALA A 446 26.50 35.06 -7.20
CA ALA A 446 25.26 34.80 -7.91
C ALA A 446 24.54 33.60 -7.28
N GLY A 447 23.21 33.63 -7.33
CA GLY A 447 22.41 32.46 -6.99
C GLY A 447 22.74 31.29 -7.92
N SER A 448 22.75 30.09 -7.38
CA SER A 448 22.97 28.87 -8.17
C SER A 448 21.78 28.61 -9.09
N ALA A 449 22.04 28.08 -10.28
CA ALA A 449 20.99 27.54 -11.14
C ALA A 449 20.43 26.23 -10.55
N GLY A 450 19.15 25.95 -10.81
CA GLY A 450 18.46 24.75 -10.35
C GLY A 450 17.11 24.59 -11.02
N GLY A 451 16.25 23.70 -10.52
CA GLY A 451 14.87 23.56 -11.01
C GLY A 451 14.18 24.93 -11.06
N SER A 452 14.15 25.60 -9.92
CA SER A 452 14.07 27.07 -9.84
C SER A 452 15.40 27.66 -9.38
N GLY A 453 15.73 28.86 -9.84
CA GLY A 453 17.01 29.50 -9.55
C GLY A 453 17.06 30.14 -8.16
N GLY A 454 18.22 30.09 -7.51
CA GLY A 454 18.46 30.81 -6.25
C GLY A 454 18.54 32.32 -6.45
N GLY A 455 18.15 33.11 -5.45
CA GLY A 455 18.30 34.55 -5.48
C GLY A 455 19.77 34.98 -5.34
N GLY A 456 20.13 36.14 -5.89
CA GLY A 456 21.49 36.68 -5.80
C GLY A 456 21.86 37.23 -4.43
N GLY A 457 23.15 37.15 -4.06
CA GLY A 457 23.66 37.79 -2.84
C GLY A 457 23.69 39.32 -2.94
N GLY A 458 23.40 40.00 -1.82
CA GLY A 458 23.49 41.45 -1.71
C GLY A 458 24.90 41.95 -1.42
N GLY A 459 25.14 43.24 -1.62
CA GLY A 459 26.38 43.93 -1.27
C GLY A 459 26.34 45.42 -1.61
N ASP A 460 27.38 46.13 -1.18
CA ASP A 460 27.55 47.59 -1.33
C ASP A 460 28.23 48.00 -2.66
N ILE A 461 28.20 47.14 -3.69
CA ILE A 461 28.83 47.39 -4.99
C ILE A 461 27.88 47.13 -6.17
N THR A 462 28.03 47.88 -7.27
CA THR A 462 27.30 47.60 -8.52
C THR A 462 28.22 47.02 -9.59
N PRO A 463 27.82 45.91 -10.27
CA PRO A 463 26.57 45.15 -10.11
C PRO A 463 26.63 44.15 -8.94
N ASN A 464 25.45 43.87 -8.37
CA ASN A 464 25.26 42.88 -7.30
C ASN A 464 25.04 41.46 -7.86
N GLY A 465 24.80 40.48 -6.98
CA GLY A 465 24.64 39.09 -7.36
C GLY A 465 23.45 38.88 -8.30
N ALA A 466 23.69 38.25 -9.44
CA ALA A 466 22.62 37.82 -10.33
C ALA A 466 21.79 36.69 -9.70
N GLY A 467 20.51 36.64 -10.01
CA GLY A 467 19.69 35.47 -9.73
C GLY A 467 20.14 34.28 -10.57
N GLY A 468 20.01 33.08 -10.01
CA GLY A 468 20.24 31.83 -10.70
C GLY A 468 19.18 31.59 -11.78
N ALA A 469 19.57 30.94 -12.86
CA ALA A 469 18.64 30.54 -13.91
C ALA A 469 17.77 29.35 -13.48
N SER A 470 16.55 29.29 -13.99
CA SER A 470 15.77 28.05 -13.96
C SER A 470 16.30 27.07 -15.02
N THR A 471 16.29 25.79 -14.66
CA THR A 471 16.69 24.69 -15.52
C THR A 471 15.62 23.60 -15.64
N GLN A 472 14.42 23.80 -15.07
CA GLN A 472 13.31 22.86 -15.15
C GLN A 472 12.55 22.91 -16.48
N PRO A 473 12.16 24.07 -17.04
CA PRO A 473 11.31 24.11 -18.22
C PRO A 473 11.93 23.39 -19.43
N GLY A 474 11.15 22.50 -20.05
CA GLY A 474 11.53 21.75 -21.24
C GLY A 474 12.44 20.55 -20.97
N THR A 475 12.58 20.12 -19.72
CA THR A 475 13.36 18.93 -19.34
C THR A 475 12.57 17.64 -19.48
N ASN A 476 11.25 17.70 -19.39
CA ASN A 476 10.35 16.56 -19.57
C ASN A 476 9.50 16.78 -20.82
N SER A 477 9.57 15.87 -21.79
CA SER A 477 8.81 15.96 -23.04
C SER A 477 7.39 15.43 -22.85
N GLY A 478 6.39 16.17 -23.34
CA GLY A 478 5.00 15.72 -23.40
C GLY A 478 4.25 15.70 -22.06
N VAL A 479 4.82 16.29 -21.01
CA VAL A 479 4.14 16.44 -19.71
C VAL A 479 3.20 17.64 -19.69
N THR A 480 2.20 17.60 -18.80
CA THR A 480 1.23 18.70 -18.62
C THR A 480 1.87 19.97 -18.07
N THR A 481 2.75 19.84 -17.08
CA THR A 481 3.46 20.96 -16.46
C THR A 481 4.92 20.58 -16.21
N ASP A 482 5.85 21.48 -16.57
CA ASP A 482 7.29 21.34 -16.34
C ASP A 482 7.85 22.71 -15.90
N ALA A 483 7.76 23.00 -14.61
CA ALA A 483 7.76 24.38 -14.11
C ALA A 483 8.89 24.68 -13.12
N GLY A 484 9.45 25.87 -13.29
CA GLY A 484 10.45 26.50 -12.45
C GLY A 484 10.82 27.87 -13.03
N PHE A 485 11.16 28.83 -12.18
CA PHE A 485 11.52 30.17 -12.61
C PHE A 485 12.85 30.62 -12.01
N ALA A 486 13.44 31.66 -12.62
CA ALA A 486 14.71 32.21 -12.17
C ALA A 486 14.58 32.85 -10.78
N GLY A 487 15.70 32.95 -10.07
CA GLY A 487 15.78 33.77 -8.86
C GLY A 487 15.85 35.26 -9.20
N GLY A 488 15.51 36.09 -8.23
CA GLY A 488 15.70 37.53 -8.30
C GLY A 488 17.16 37.92 -8.15
N ALA A 489 17.57 39.00 -8.80
CA ALA A 489 18.88 39.60 -8.59
C ALA A 489 18.88 40.53 -7.36
N SER A 490 20.06 40.96 -6.95
CA SER A 490 20.22 42.18 -6.16
C SER A 490 20.80 43.27 -7.06
N ALA A 491 20.32 44.51 -6.96
CA ALA A 491 20.77 45.66 -7.74
C ALA A 491 20.71 46.95 -6.90
N SER A 492 21.59 47.06 -5.89
CA SER A 492 21.69 48.24 -5.04
C SER A 492 23.13 48.71 -4.87
N PRO A 493 23.43 50.01 -5.05
CA PRO A 493 24.73 50.59 -4.77
C PRO A 493 24.96 50.97 -3.29
N SER A 494 23.99 50.76 -2.40
CA SER A 494 24.06 51.26 -1.01
C SER A 494 23.17 50.50 -0.02
N GLY A 495 22.86 49.23 -0.28
CA GLY A 495 21.91 48.46 0.53
C GLY A 495 22.15 46.96 0.43
N ASP A 496 22.46 46.35 1.57
CA ASP A 496 22.69 44.92 1.71
C ASP A 496 21.35 44.17 1.75
N CYS A 497 20.82 43.87 0.57
CA CYS A 497 19.65 43.01 0.41
C CYS A 497 19.93 41.96 -0.67
N GLY A 498 19.64 40.70 -0.36
CA GLY A 498 19.64 39.62 -1.36
C GLY A 498 18.38 39.66 -2.24
N GLY A 499 18.41 38.92 -3.34
CA GLY A 499 17.23 38.63 -4.16
C GLY A 499 16.46 37.41 -3.64
N GLY A 500 15.15 37.37 -3.90
CA GLY A 500 14.32 36.21 -3.59
C GLY A 500 14.62 35.01 -4.49
N GLY A 501 14.43 33.79 -3.99
CA GLY A 501 14.52 32.57 -4.81
C GLY A 501 13.32 32.44 -5.76
N GLY A 502 13.54 31.84 -6.93
CA GLY A 502 12.45 31.55 -7.87
C GLY A 502 11.52 30.44 -7.36
N GLY A 503 10.23 30.55 -7.65
CA GLY A 503 9.24 29.50 -7.43
C GLY A 503 8.90 28.75 -8.71
N ALA A 504 7.96 27.81 -8.62
CA ALA A 504 7.40 27.13 -9.79
C ALA A 504 6.33 27.96 -10.52
N GLY A 505 5.75 28.98 -9.88
CA GLY A 505 4.73 29.86 -10.44
C GLY A 505 5.28 31.17 -11.02
N GLU A 506 6.37 31.69 -10.44
CA GLU A 506 6.97 32.96 -10.89
C GLU A 506 8.43 33.17 -10.45
N VAL A 507 9.06 34.17 -11.07
CA VAL A 507 10.42 34.61 -10.77
C VAL A 507 10.47 35.22 -9.36
N GLY A 508 11.56 34.98 -8.62
CA GLY A 508 11.78 35.60 -7.32
C GLY A 508 12.02 37.10 -7.44
N ASP A 509 11.61 37.87 -6.43
CA ASP A 509 11.71 39.32 -6.51
C ASP A 509 13.16 39.81 -6.55
N THR A 510 13.41 40.77 -7.44
CA THR A 510 14.70 41.47 -7.56
C THR A 510 14.71 42.71 -6.69
N PHE A 511 15.76 42.90 -5.90
CA PHE A 511 15.95 44.15 -5.17
C PHE A 511 16.46 45.26 -6.12
N GLN A 512 15.70 46.36 -6.26
CA GLN A 512 16.11 47.56 -7.00
C GLN A 512 15.92 48.81 -6.11
N GLY A 513 16.99 49.42 -5.61
CA GLY A 513 16.86 50.63 -4.77
C GLY A 513 18.15 51.14 -4.14
N TYR A 514 18.06 52.31 -3.48
CA TYR A 514 19.18 53.00 -2.80
C TYR A 514 19.04 53.03 -1.26
N ALA A 515 17.85 52.75 -0.72
CA ALA A 515 17.58 52.63 0.72
C ALA A 515 16.30 51.81 0.94
N VAL A 516 16.33 50.83 1.85
CA VAL A 516 15.15 50.06 2.28
C VAL A 516 14.21 50.96 3.09
N GLY A 517 13.00 51.13 2.59
CA GLY A 517 11.84 51.73 3.24
C GLY A 517 10.58 50.98 2.78
N ASN A 518 9.44 51.16 3.47
CA ASN A 518 8.18 50.44 3.23
C ASN A 518 7.79 50.43 1.74
N GLY A 519 8.07 49.35 1.00
CA GLY A 519 7.68 49.22 -0.41
C GLY A 519 8.55 48.34 -1.32
N TYR A 520 9.67 47.76 -0.86
CA TYR A 520 10.47 46.85 -1.68
C TYR A 520 10.12 45.39 -1.41
N ASN A 521 9.86 44.64 -2.48
CA ASN A 521 9.64 43.20 -2.43
C ASN A 521 10.95 42.47 -2.74
N ILE A 522 11.32 41.52 -1.87
CA ILE A 522 12.43 40.57 -2.05
C ILE A 522 11.92 39.16 -1.65
N GLN A 523 10.64 38.92 -1.96
CA GLN A 523 9.97 37.67 -1.64
C GLN A 523 10.44 36.57 -2.57
N GLY A 524 10.36 35.34 -2.08
CA GLY A 524 10.49 34.19 -2.98
C GLY A 524 9.30 34.15 -3.93
N GLY A 525 9.53 33.70 -5.17
CA GLY A 525 8.45 33.53 -6.14
C GLY A 525 7.48 32.43 -5.68
N ASP A 526 6.19 32.63 -5.91
CA ASP A 526 5.17 31.65 -5.57
C ASP A 526 5.33 30.34 -6.34
N GLY A 527 4.86 29.27 -5.72
CA GLY A 527 4.72 27.94 -6.27
C GLY A 527 3.42 27.76 -7.07
N LEU A 528 3.09 26.52 -7.41
CA LEU A 528 1.85 26.20 -8.12
C LEU A 528 0.85 25.50 -7.21
N ASN A 529 -0.43 25.89 -7.35
CA ASN A 529 -1.54 25.25 -6.66
C ASN A 529 -1.96 23.97 -7.38
N MET A 530 -1.83 22.83 -6.70
CA MET A 530 -2.22 21.51 -7.20
C MET A 530 -3.43 20.94 -6.43
N SER A 531 -4.15 21.74 -5.65
CA SER A 531 -5.26 21.27 -4.82
C SER A 531 -6.46 20.72 -5.59
N SER A 532 -6.66 21.14 -6.84
CA SER A 532 -7.67 20.53 -7.72
C SER A 532 -7.32 19.07 -8.06
N TYR A 533 -6.05 18.71 -7.94
CA TYR A 533 -5.57 17.36 -8.16
C TYR A 533 -5.42 16.58 -6.85
N PHE A 534 -4.76 17.17 -5.86
CA PHE A 534 -4.32 16.46 -4.67
C PHE A 534 -4.91 17.00 -3.36
N THR A 535 -5.97 17.81 -3.41
CA THR A 535 -6.57 18.49 -2.25
C THR A 535 -5.63 19.49 -1.57
N THR A 536 -6.10 20.17 -0.52
CA THR A 536 -5.26 21.06 0.30
C THR A 536 -4.52 20.33 1.42
N ALA A 537 -4.69 19.01 1.56
CA ALA A 537 -4.04 18.21 2.61
C ALA A 537 -2.53 17.99 2.36
N PHE A 538 -2.07 18.20 1.13
CA PHE A 538 -0.66 18.11 0.76
C PHE A 538 -0.10 19.48 0.36
N GLY A 539 1.22 19.61 0.44
CA GLY A 539 1.90 20.86 0.18
C GLY A 539 1.62 21.89 1.28
N ASP A 540 1.77 23.16 0.93
CA ASP A 540 1.37 24.30 1.75
C ASP A 540 -0.03 24.75 1.33
N ASN A 541 -1.05 24.15 1.95
CA ASN A 541 -2.46 24.35 1.59
C ASN A 541 -2.73 24.10 0.08
N GLY A 542 -2.10 23.06 -0.48
CA GLY A 542 -2.22 22.71 -1.90
C GLY A 542 -1.18 23.36 -2.82
N TYR A 543 -0.37 24.29 -2.33
CA TYR A 543 0.73 24.87 -3.10
C TYR A 543 2.02 24.07 -2.93
N PHE A 544 2.83 24.02 -3.98
CA PHE A 544 4.13 23.35 -3.99
C PHE A 544 5.18 24.20 -4.71
N ALA A 545 6.43 24.04 -4.31
CA ALA A 545 7.61 24.66 -4.90
C ALA A 545 7.62 26.20 -4.84
N GLY A 546 7.42 26.77 -3.64
CA GLY A 546 7.62 28.19 -3.37
C GLY A 546 9.08 28.56 -3.11
N GLY A 547 9.57 29.66 -3.68
CA GLY A 547 10.93 30.14 -3.49
C GLY A 547 11.18 30.70 -2.08
N GLY A 548 12.43 30.69 -1.61
CA GLY A 548 12.81 31.30 -0.34
C GLY A 548 12.87 32.83 -0.42
N GLY A 549 12.40 33.51 0.62
CA GLY A 549 12.54 34.96 0.75
C GLY A 549 13.97 35.37 1.11
N ALA A 550 14.37 36.58 0.73
CA ALA A 550 15.66 37.14 1.16
C ALA A 550 15.54 37.93 2.48
N PHE A 551 16.69 38.35 2.99
CA PHE A 551 16.79 39.23 4.17
C PHE A 551 17.23 40.64 3.76
N ALA A 552 16.77 41.65 4.51
CA ALA A 552 17.21 43.04 4.36
C ALA A 552 17.88 43.52 5.65
N ARG A 553 19.13 44.01 5.56
CA ARG A 553 19.94 44.41 6.72
C ARG A 553 19.34 45.57 7.53
N ASN A 554 18.77 46.57 6.87
CA ASN A 554 18.60 47.89 7.51
C ASN A 554 17.26 48.06 8.26
N ASP A 555 16.27 47.18 8.04
CA ASP A 555 15.01 47.14 8.79
C ASP A 555 14.86 45.88 9.65
N ASN A 556 15.78 44.91 9.52
CA ASN A 556 15.76 43.61 10.18
C ASN A 556 14.45 42.83 9.93
N ILE A 557 13.80 43.05 8.77
CA ILE A 557 12.52 42.44 8.44
C ILE A 557 12.76 41.21 7.56
N PRO A 558 12.48 39.99 8.05
CA PRO A 558 12.43 38.82 7.20
C PRO A 558 11.26 38.95 6.22
N ARG A 559 11.54 38.82 4.93
CA ARG A 559 10.51 38.86 3.88
C ARG A 559 10.00 37.44 3.63
N ALA A 560 8.73 37.34 3.24
CA ALA A 560 8.07 36.06 3.05
C ALA A 560 8.77 35.22 1.96
N GLY A 561 8.76 33.91 2.14
CA GLY A 561 8.94 33.01 1.00
C GLY A 561 7.66 32.95 0.17
N GLY A 562 7.77 32.42 -1.03
CA GLY A 562 6.63 32.21 -1.90
C GLY A 562 5.71 31.10 -1.39
N LEU A 563 4.43 31.18 -1.76
CA LEU A 563 3.43 30.15 -1.50
C LEU A 563 3.92 28.79 -2.01
N GLY A 564 3.66 27.71 -1.26
CA GLY A 564 4.24 26.40 -1.58
C GLY A 564 5.47 26.08 -0.73
N GLY A 565 5.50 26.60 0.50
CA GLY A 565 6.48 26.25 1.51
C GLY A 565 7.81 26.99 1.45
N GLY A 566 7.89 28.12 0.74
CA GLY A 566 9.09 28.96 0.76
C GLY A 566 9.39 29.48 2.16
N GLY A 567 10.62 29.31 2.62
CA GLY A 567 11.07 29.87 3.89
C GLY A 567 11.19 31.39 3.81
N ALA A 568 10.60 32.11 4.76
CA ALA A 568 10.89 33.53 4.95
C ALA A 568 12.37 33.74 5.30
N GLY A 569 12.89 34.96 5.20
CA GLY A 569 14.27 35.29 5.58
C GLY A 569 14.68 34.64 6.92
N GLY A 570 15.74 33.84 6.88
CA GLY A 570 16.30 33.09 8.01
C GLY A 570 15.56 31.80 8.40
N SER A 571 14.50 31.43 7.68
CA SER A 571 13.69 30.24 7.93
C SER A 571 13.89 29.18 6.86
N SER A 572 13.89 27.91 7.24
CA SER A 572 13.93 26.80 6.29
C SER A 572 12.65 26.72 5.46
N GLY A 573 12.77 26.19 4.24
CA GLY A 573 11.62 25.78 3.45
C GLY A 573 10.89 24.61 4.10
N SER A 574 9.58 24.53 3.87
CA SER A 574 8.74 23.47 4.42
C SER A 574 9.07 22.12 3.82
N VAL A 575 9.21 21.11 4.69
CA VAL A 575 9.43 19.71 4.29
C VAL A 575 8.25 19.23 3.43
N ASN A 576 8.53 18.41 2.41
CA ASN A 576 7.55 17.82 1.48
C ASN A 576 6.80 18.83 0.60
N THR A 577 7.39 20.01 0.39
CA THR A 577 6.83 21.04 -0.51
C THR A 577 7.78 21.42 -1.64
N GLY A 578 9.05 21.03 -1.56
CA GLY A 578 10.11 21.55 -2.43
C GLY A 578 10.44 23.02 -2.22
N GLY A 579 9.98 23.64 -1.12
CA GLY A 579 10.18 25.05 -0.83
C GLY A 579 11.65 25.44 -0.65
N GLY A 580 12.04 26.61 -1.16
CA GLY A 580 13.38 27.16 -0.98
C GLY A 580 13.63 27.69 0.43
N GLY A 581 14.86 27.59 0.93
CA GLY A 581 15.25 28.15 2.23
C GLY A 581 15.48 29.66 2.18
N GLY A 582 15.09 30.39 3.22
CA GLY A 582 15.27 31.83 3.27
C GLY A 582 16.74 32.27 3.41
N GLY A 583 17.08 33.39 2.76
CA GLY A 583 18.36 34.08 2.92
C GLY A 583 18.50 34.69 4.31
N ARG A 584 19.70 35.16 4.68
CA ARG A 584 20.00 35.65 6.03
C ARG A 584 20.72 37.00 6.01
N ASP A 585 20.77 37.62 7.18
CA ASP A 585 21.73 38.68 7.54
C ASP A 585 22.68 38.15 8.64
N GLY A 586 23.74 38.87 8.98
CA GLY A 586 24.77 38.51 9.96
C GLY A 586 24.24 38.17 11.37
N GLY A 587 23.00 38.54 11.69
CA GLY A 587 22.34 38.23 12.96
C GLY A 587 21.49 36.95 13.02
N VAL A 588 21.25 36.27 11.88
CA VAL A 588 20.38 35.07 11.81
C VAL A 588 20.99 33.93 10.97
N SER A 589 20.52 32.71 11.20
CA SER A 589 20.90 31.55 10.39
C SER A 589 20.16 31.56 9.06
N ALA A 590 20.79 31.11 7.96
CA ALA A 590 20.07 30.85 6.72
C ALA A 590 19.21 29.60 6.84
N GLY A 591 18.12 29.55 6.07
CA GLY A 591 17.23 28.40 5.99
C GLY A 591 17.78 27.30 5.09
N ALA A 592 17.56 26.05 5.47
CA ALA A 592 17.73 24.91 4.55
C ALA A 592 16.53 24.84 3.59
N GLY A 593 16.70 24.19 2.43
CA GLY A 593 15.58 23.88 1.55
C GLY A 593 14.69 22.78 2.11
N GLY A 594 13.41 22.79 1.74
CA GLY A 594 12.47 21.71 2.02
C GLY A 594 12.71 20.49 1.11
N SER A 595 12.41 19.29 1.60
CA SER A 595 12.41 18.08 0.77
C SER A 595 11.35 18.14 -0.31
N GLY A 596 11.57 17.36 -1.38
CA GLY A 596 10.59 17.10 -2.41
C GLY A 596 9.45 16.19 -1.94
N ILE A 597 8.54 15.89 -2.87
CA ILE A 597 7.43 14.96 -2.67
C ILE A 597 7.04 14.35 -4.01
N VAL A 598 6.54 13.11 -4.00
CA VAL A 598 5.81 12.54 -5.15
C VAL A 598 4.40 12.18 -4.74
N LEU A 599 3.41 12.61 -5.51
CA LEU A 599 2.02 12.25 -5.35
C LEU A 599 1.53 11.53 -6.60
N ILE A 600 0.82 10.43 -6.43
CA ILE A 600 0.11 9.73 -7.50
C ILE A 600 -1.35 9.64 -7.11
N ARG A 601 -2.27 9.94 -8.01
CA ARG A 601 -3.70 9.71 -7.78
C ARG A 601 -4.34 8.96 -8.93
N TYR A 602 -5.34 8.16 -8.61
CA TYR A 602 -6.18 7.48 -9.58
C TYR A 602 -7.57 7.28 -9.01
N ARG A 603 -8.53 7.13 -9.91
CA ARG A 603 -9.93 6.95 -9.59
C ARG A 603 -10.19 5.53 -9.08
N ILE A 604 -11.06 5.37 -8.08
CA ILE A 604 -11.36 4.07 -7.44
C ILE A 604 -12.84 3.69 -7.43
N ASP A 605 -13.69 4.45 -8.13
CA ASP A 605 -15.12 4.22 -8.29
C ASP A 605 -15.53 3.78 -9.70
#